data_AF-W4VKV2-F1
#
_entry.id   AF-W4VKV2-F1
#
_cell.length_a   1.000
_cell.length_b   1.000
_cell.length_c   1.000
_cell.angle_alpha   90.00
_cell.angle_beta   90.00
_cell.angle_gamma   90.00
#
_symmetry.space_group_name_H-M   'P 1'
#
loop_
_entity.id
_entity.type
_entity.pdbx_description
1 polymer ?
#
loop_
_entity_poly.entity_id
_entity_poly.type
_entity_poly.pdbx_seq_one_letter_code
_entity_poly.pdbx_strand_id
1 'polypeptide(L)'
;MVLKRFVQIFFIIAGGTAGYLYVPNLLELIGFAQGTWITADYIGPYVGLVIGAIILFIFSLWISDYIVSFFNWIEEMLMKAPVADLLFGSLGIIIGLILAYFLNDPIQSIDIRVVSQVVPIFLSVLLAYFGFQVGFKRRDELLNFLRSPKGKKEKHQLQTKFH
;
A
#
# COMPACT_ATOMS: atom_id res chain seq x y z
N MET A 1 -20.27 2.76 11.35
CA MET A 1 -19.79 2.81 12.76
C MET A 1 -18.57 1.92 13.02
N VAL A 2 -18.54 0.67 12.54
CA VAL A 2 -17.41 -0.25 12.81
C VAL A 2 -16.09 0.24 12.19
N LEU A 3 -16.12 0.71 10.94
CA LEU A 3 -14.92 1.20 10.25
C LEU A 3 -14.29 2.41 10.94
N LYS A 4 -15.10 3.36 11.40
CA LYS A 4 -14.62 4.54 12.16
C LYS A 4 -13.88 4.13 13.43
N ARG A 5 -14.41 3.14 14.18
CA ARG A 5 -13.72 2.60 15.37
C ARG A 5 -12.41 1.93 15.01
N PHE A 6 -12.36 1.17 13.92
CA PHE A 6 -11.13 0.52 13.48
C PHE A 6 -10.03 1.54 13.14
N VAL A 7 -10.39 2.60 12.40
CA VAL A 7 -9.47 3.71 12.09
C VAL A 7 -9.00 4.40 13.36
N GLN A 8 -9.90 4.71 14.30
CA GLN A 8 -9.54 5.35 15.57
C GLN A 8 -8.56 4.50 16.40
N ILE A 9 -8.83 3.20 16.56
CA ILE A 9 -7.95 2.29 17.28
C ILE A 9 -6.57 2.21 16.60
N PHE A 10 -6.54 2.14 15.26
CA PHE A 10 -5.28 2.16 14.51
C PHE A 10 -4.47 3.44 14.78
N PHE A 11 -5.11 4.61 14.78
CA PHE A 11 -4.44 5.87 15.09
C PHE A 11 -3.92 5.95 16.53
N ILE A 12 -4.65 5.39 17.50
CA ILE A 12 -4.19 5.32 18.90
C ILE A 12 -2.94 4.46 19.00
N ILE A 13 -2.95 3.26 18.38
CA ILE A 13 -1.80 2.34 18.40
C ILE A 13 -0.61 2.96 17.67
N ALA A 14 -0.83 3.43 16.44
CA ALA A 14 0.20 4.06 15.63
C ALA A 14 0.78 5.30 16.33
N GLY A 15 -0.06 6.10 17.00
CA GLY A 15 0.37 7.28 17.72
C GLY A 15 1.06 7.04 19.04
N GLY A 16 0.67 5.99 19.76
CA GLY A 16 1.42 5.51 20.92
C GLY A 16 2.80 4.99 20.52
N THR A 17 2.89 4.17 19.47
CA THR A 17 4.17 3.62 18.97
C THR A 17 5.06 4.72 18.39
N ALA A 18 4.53 5.60 17.55
CA ALA A 18 5.29 6.73 17.02
C ALA A 18 5.70 7.71 18.12
N GLY A 19 4.81 7.95 19.09
CA GLY A 19 5.08 8.75 20.28
C GLY A 19 6.25 8.20 21.09
N TYR A 20 6.22 6.90 21.38
CA TYR A 20 7.28 6.21 22.11
C TYR A 20 8.64 6.28 21.41
N LEU A 21 8.69 6.11 20.08
CA LEU A 21 9.93 6.04 19.31
C LEU A 21 10.52 7.41 18.96
N TYR A 22 9.67 8.39 18.60
CA TYR A 22 10.13 9.65 18.01
C TYR A 22 10.09 10.83 18.97
N VAL A 23 9.13 10.90 19.90
CA VAL A 23 9.02 12.04 20.84
C VAL A 23 10.25 12.21 21.72
N PRO A 24 10.84 11.17 22.35
CA PRO A 24 12.05 11.37 23.16
C PRO A 24 13.23 11.88 22.33
N ASN A 25 13.46 11.30 21.15
CA ASN A 25 14.50 11.77 20.21
C ASN A 25 14.27 13.22 19.75
N LEU A 26 13.01 13.61 19.52
CA LEU A 26 12.66 14.98 19.14
C LEU A 26 12.91 15.96 20.30
N LEU A 27 12.53 15.61 21.54
CA LEU A 27 12.71 16.42 22.74
C LEU A 27 14.19 16.68 23.07
N GLU A 28 15.04 15.66 22.91
CA GLU A 28 16.49 15.82 23.05
C GLU A 28 17.09 16.75 21.98
N LEU A 29 16.64 16.62 20.73
CA LEU A 29 17.12 17.42 19.60
C LEU A 29 16.76 18.91 19.74
N ILE A 30 15.59 19.22 20.30
CA ILE A 30 15.13 20.60 20.54
C ILE A 30 15.65 21.19 21.87
N GLY A 31 16.36 20.41 22.70
CA GLY A 31 16.89 20.84 24.00
C GLY A 31 15.83 21.20 25.05
N PHE A 32 14.56 20.92 24.78
CA PHE A 32 13.45 21.22 25.70
C PHE A 32 13.47 20.17 26.82
N ALA A 33 13.59 20.61 28.06
CA ALA A 33 13.62 19.79 29.28
C ALA A 33 14.92 19.00 29.59
N GLN A 34 16.09 19.42 29.08
CA GLN A 34 17.39 18.88 29.52
C GLN A 34 17.55 19.01 31.05
N GLY A 35 17.66 17.88 31.76
CA GLY A 35 17.82 17.81 33.22
C GLY A 35 16.53 17.63 34.03
N THR A 36 15.39 17.42 33.37
CA THR A 36 14.09 17.20 34.03
C THR A 36 13.76 15.71 34.08
N TRP A 37 12.94 15.27 35.05
CA TRP A 37 12.51 13.86 35.20
C TRP A 37 11.80 13.30 33.94
N ILE A 38 11.34 14.20 33.07
CA ILE A 38 10.61 13.95 31.83
C ILE A 38 11.52 13.46 30.69
N THR A 39 12.84 13.70 30.77
CA THR A 39 13.85 13.23 29.79
C THR A 39 14.75 12.14 30.36
N ALA A 40 14.47 11.63 31.57
CA ALA A 40 15.21 10.49 32.08
C ALA A 40 14.95 9.27 31.18
N ASP A 41 16.01 8.53 30.82
CA ASP A 41 15.97 7.36 29.91
C ASP A 41 14.85 6.35 30.24
N TYR A 42 14.46 6.27 31.51
CA TYR A 42 13.46 5.33 32.00
C TYR A 42 12.01 5.83 31.89
N ILE A 43 11.79 7.15 31.85
CA ILE A 43 10.46 7.79 31.99
C ILE A 43 10.06 8.53 30.71
N GLY A 44 11.02 9.11 29.99
CA GLY A 44 10.80 9.88 28.76
C GLY A 44 10.04 9.14 27.66
N PRO A 45 10.36 7.87 27.36
CA PRO A 45 9.64 7.11 26.34
C PRO A 45 8.16 6.88 26.67
N TYR A 46 7.81 6.68 27.95
CA TYR A 46 6.42 6.50 28.38
C TYR A 46 5.62 7.80 28.34
N VAL A 47 6.25 8.93 28.67
CA VAL A 47 5.64 10.25 28.50
C VAL A 47 5.42 10.56 27.02
N GLY A 48 6.40 10.24 26.16
CA GLY A 48 6.28 10.36 24.71
C GLY A 48 5.17 9.51 24.12
N LEU A 49 4.97 8.29 24.64
CA LEU A 49 3.85 7.40 24.28
C LEU A 49 2.51 8.06 24.59
N VAL A 50 2.32 8.58 25.81
CA VAL A 50 1.05 9.21 26.23
C VAL A 50 0.78 10.47 25.43
N ILE A 51 1.77 11.34 25.28
CA ILE A 51 1.63 12.59 24.52
C ILE A 51 1.36 12.29 23.03
N GLY A 52 2.14 11.40 22.42
CA GLY A 52 1.96 11.00 21.03
C GLY A 52 0.59 10.34 20.77
N ALA A 53 0.14 9.48 21.68
CA ALA A 53 -1.18 8.87 21.61
C ALA A 53 -2.30 9.92 21.73
N ILE A 54 -2.20 10.88 22.65
CA ILE A 54 -3.21 11.94 22.82
C ILE A 54 -3.28 12.83 21.58
N ILE A 55 -2.11 13.28 21.07
CA ILE A 55 -2.05 14.15 19.89
C ILE A 55 -2.67 13.46 18.67
N LEU A 56 -2.24 12.23 18.38
CA LEU A 56 -2.78 11.50 17.23
C LEU A 56 -4.22 11.04 17.43
N PHE A 57 -4.67 10.83 18.67
CA PHE A 57 -6.07 10.58 18.96
C PHE A 57 -6.96 11.79 18.63
N ILE A 58 -6.56 13.00 19.04
CA ILE A 58 -7.28 14.23 18.69
C ILE A 58 -7.30 14.42 17.16
N PHE A 59 -6.16 14.21 16.50
CA PHE A 59 -6.07 14.27 15.04
C PHE A 59 -6.97 13.22 14.37
N SER A 60 -7.06 12.03 14.97
CA SER A 60 -7.90 10.93 14.51
C SER A 60 -9.38 11.32 14.46
N LEU A 61 -9.87 12.12 15.42
CA LEU A 61 -11.27 12.54 15.47
C LEU A 61 -11.71 13.27 14.20
N TRP A 62 -10.84 14.11 13.64
CA TRP A 62 -11.13 14.86 12.41
C TRP A 62 -10.83 14.05 11.15
N ILE A 63 -9.68 13.37 11.09
CA ILE A 63 -9.24 12.64 9.89
C ILE A 63 -10.06 11.36 9.66
N SER A 64 -10.60 10.76 10.73
CA SER A 64 -11.30 9.47 10.66
C SER A 64 -12.54 9.55 9.77
N ASP A 65 -13.27 10.67 9.76
CA ASP A 65 -14.44 10.83 8.90
C ASP A 65 -14.06 10.89 7.42
N TYR A 66 -12.95 11.55 7.09
CA TYR A 66 -12.44 11.59 5.72
C TYR A 66 -11.96 10.21 5.26
N ILE A 67 -11.19 9.51 6.11
CA ILE A 67 -10.70 8.16 5.82
C ILE A 67 -11.88 7.19 5.62
N VAL A 68 -12.87 7.21 6.51
CA VAL A 68 -14.05 6.35 6.39
C VAL A 68 -14.82 6.65 5.10
N SER A 69 -14.98 7.92 4.75
CA SER A 69 -15.62 8.31 3.48
C SER A 69 -14.84 7.79 2.28
N PHE A 70 -13.51 7.86 2.30
CA PHE A 70 -12.65 7.34 1.24
C PHE A 70 -12.77 5.82 1.09
N PHE A 71 -12.78 5.08 2.20
CA PHE A 71 -12.99 3.63 2.16
C PHE A 71 -14.39 3.25 1.65
N ASN A 72 -15.44 3.95 2.08
CA ASN A 72 -16.79 3.73 1.56
C ASN A 72 -16.86 4.01 0.05
N TRP A 73 -16.16 5.05 -0.42
CA TRP A 73 -16.07 5.35 -1.84
C TRP A 73 -15.34 4.24 -2.63
N ILE A 74 -14.23 3.73 -2.08
CA ILE A 74 -13.53 2.57 -2.66
C ILE A 74 -14.45 1.34 -2.69
N GLU A 75 -15.17 1.06 -1.60
CA GLU A 75 -16.11 -0.07 -1.52
C GLU A 75 -17.20 0.07 -2.60
N GLU A 76 -17.78 1.25 -2.75
CA GLU A 76 -18.78 1.50 -3.79
C GLU A 76 -18.21 1.32 -5.20
N MET A 77 -16.97 1.77 -5.43
CA MET A 77 -16.27 1.53 -6.70
C MET A 77 -16.00 0.05 -6.96
N LEU A 78 -15.51 -0.68 -5.95
CA LEU A 78 -15.24 -2.12 -6.01
C LEU A 78 -16.51 -2.91 -6.32
N MET A 79 -17.61 -2.58 -5.64
CA MET A 79 -18.89 -3.28 -5.80
C MET A 79 -19.53 -3.04 -7.16
N LYS A 80 -19.27 -1.89 -7.79
CA LYS A 80 -19.74 -1.57 -9.16
C LYS A 80 -18.83 -2.14 -10.25
N ALA A 81 -17.57 -2.41 -9.93
CA ALA A 81 -16.61 -2.93 -10.91
C ALA A 81 -16.85 -4.41 -11.20
N PRO A 82 -16.82 -4.85 -12.47
CA PRO A 82 -16.86 -6.26 -12.81
C PRO A 82 -15.71 -7.03 -12.13
N VAL A 83 -16.00 -8.23 -11.63
CA VAL A 83 -15.01 -9.07 -10.91
C VAL A 83 -13.76 -9.33 -11.77
N ALA A 84 -13.93 -9.56 -13.07
CA ALA A 84 -12.79 -9.77 -13.98
C ALA A 84 -11.82 -8.59 -13.94
N ASP A 85 -12.33 -7.37 -14.00
CA ASP A 85 -11.55 -6.13 -14.04
C ASP A 85 -10.71 -5.96 -12.78
N LEU A 86 -11.30 -6.29 -11.63
CA LEU A 86 -10.65 -6.28 -10.33
C LEU A 86 -9.55 -7.34 -10.25
N LEU A 87 -9.82 -8.56 -10.72
CA LEU A 87 -8.86 -9.65 -10.74
C LEU A 87 -7.66 -9.34 -11.65
N PHE A 88 -7.90 -8.87 -12.87
CA PHE A 88 -6.80 -8.51 -13.78
C PHE A 88 -6.03 -7.27 -13.32
N GLY A 89 -6.72 -6.28 -12.74
CA GLY A 89 -6.07 -5.11 -12.14
C GLY A 89 -5.17 -5.49 -10.96
N SER A 90 -5.66 -6.30 -10.04
CA SER A 90 -4.90 -6.78 -8.88
C SER A 90 -3.72 -7.68 -9.27
N LEU A 91 -3.89 -8.60 -10.22
CA LEU A 91 -2.80 -9.39 -10.78
C LEU A 91 -1.74 -8.48 -11.41
N GLY A 92 -2.16 -7.46 -12.14
CA GLY A 92 -1.27 -6.44 -12.69
C GLY A 92 -0.46 -5.73 -11.61
N ILE A 93 -1.09 -5.32 -10.50
CA ILE A 93 -0.40 -4.70 -9.35
C ILE A 93 0.62 -5.67 -8.74
N ILE A 94 0.23 -6.93 -8.52
CA ILE A 94 1.13 -7.95 -7.94
C ILE A 94 2.36 -8.12 -8.81
N ILE A 95 2.18 -8.28 -10.13
CA ILE A 95 3.28 -8.41 -11.09
C ILE A 95 4.13 -7.14 -11.09
N GLY A 96 3.52 -5.96 -11.10
CA GLY A 96 4.22 -4.67 -11.05
C GLY A 96 5.07 -4.51 -9.78
N LEU A 97 4.56 -4.93 -8.62
CA LEU A 97 5.29 -4.91 -7.35
C LEU A 97 6.42 -5.93 -7.30
N ILE A 98 6.22 -7.12 -7.88
CA ILE A 98 7.30 -8.11 -8.02
C ILE A 98 8.42 -7.50 -8.86
N LEU A 99 8.09 -6.91 -10.01
CA LEU A 99 9.08 -6.23 -10.85
C LEU A 99 9.78 -5.09 -10.10
N ALA A 100 9.04 -4.31 -9.31
CA ALA A 100 9.62 -3.26 -8.48
C ALA A 100 10.61 -3.81 -7.45
N TYR A 101 10.27 -4.92 -6.80
CA TYR A 101 11.13 -5.57 -5.82
C TYR A 101 12.50 -5.91 -6.42
N PHE A 102 12.53 -6.52 -7.61
CA PHE A 102 13.79 -6.83 -8.30
C PHE A 102 14.60 -5.58 -8.69
N LEU A 103 13.94 -4.47 -8.98
CA LEU A 103 14.61 -3.21 -9.34
C LEU A 103 15.07 -2.41 -8.11
N ASN A 104 14.51 -2.68 -6.93
CA ASN A 104 14.87 -1.96 -5.71
C ASN A 104 16.27 -2.33 -5.23
N ASP A 105 16.70 -3.58 -5.36
CA ASP A 105 18.03 -4.06 -4.91
C ASP A 105 19.20 -3.20 -5.45
N PRO A 106 19.33 -2.95 -6.78
CA PRO A 106 20.41 -2.10 -7.31
C PRO A 106 20.25 -0.61 -6.98
N ILE A 107 19.05 -0.15 -6.62
CA ILE A 107 18.82 1.26 -6.25
C ILE A 107 19.20 1.49 -4.79
N GLN A 108 18.94 0.50 -3.94
CA GLN A 108 19.27 0.57 -2.53
C GLN A 108 20.78 0.43 -2.27
N SER A 109 21.53 -0.16 -3.19
CA SER A 109 23.00 -0.24 -3.11
C SER A 109 23.71 1.10 -3.40
N ILE A 110 22.97 2.14 -3.80
CA ILE A 110 23.50 3.49 -3.97
C ILE A 110 23.70 4.12 -2.58
N ASP A 111 24.94 4.54 -2.27
CA ASP A 111 25.34 5.12 -0.96
C ASP A 111 24.67 6.47 -0.61
N ILE A 112 23.79 6.98 -1.48
CA ILE A 112 23.04 8.22 -1.23
C ILE A 112 21.77 7.86 -0.45
N ARG A 113 21.77 8.15 0.86
CA ARG A 113 20.69 7.79 1.79
C ARG A 113 19.28 8.22 1.37
N VAL A 114 19.14 9.38 0.74
CA VAL A 114 17.83 9.86 0.25
C VAL A 114 17.38 9.05 -0.97
N VAL A 115 18.29 8.71 -1.88
CA VAL A 115 18.01 7.95 -3.10
C VAL A 115 17.61 6.53 -2.73
N SER A 116 18.38 5.87 -1.85
CA SER A 116 18.12 4.49 -1.42
C SER A 116 16.85 4.32 -0.58
N GLN A 117 16.28 5.41 -0.05
CA GLN A 117 15.01 5.37 0.69
C GLN A 117 13.81 5.79 -0.17
N VAL A 118 13.92 6.90 -0.89
CA VAL A 118 12.76 7.51 -1.57
C VAL A 118 12.51 6.87 -2.95
N VAL A 119 13.58 6.60 -3.71
CA VAL A 119 13.43 6.09 -5.08
C VAL A 119 12.79 4.70 -5.11
N PRO A 120 13.17 3.73 -4.25
CA PRO A 120 12.51 2.43 -4.23
C PRO A 120 11.01 2.50 -3.96
N ILE A 121 10.59 3.35 -3.01
CA ILE A 121 9.17 3.53 -2.68
C ILE A 121 8.44 4.12 -3.88
N PHE A 122 8.99 5.18 -4.48
CA PHE A 122 8.41 5.83 -5.64
C PHE A 122 8.30 4.88 -6.83
N LEU A 123 9.36 4.12 -7.12
CA LEU A 123 9.41 3.14 -8.19
C LEU A 123 8.38 2.02 -7.98
N SER A 124 8.21 1.57 -6.73
CA SER A 124 7.23 0.55 -6.37
C SER A 124 5.79 1.01 -6.64
N VAL A 125 5.45 2.24 -6.25
CA VAL A 125 4.11 2.81 -6.52
C VAL A 125 3.89 3.00 -8.01
N LEU A 126 4.91 3.49 -8.73
CA LEU A 126 4.84 3.74 -10.16
C LEU A 126 4.64 2.43 -10.95
N LEU A 127 5.39 1.38 -10.62
CA LEU A 127 5.24 0.06 -11.26
C LEU A 127 3.95 -0.65 -10.86
N ALA A 128 3.48 -0.51 -9.62
CA ALA A 128 2.16 -0.99 -9.22
C ALA A 128 1.05 -0.33 -10.05
N TYR A 129 1.12 0.99 -10.26
CA TYR A 129 0.17 1.72 -11.10
C TYR A 129 0.22 1.30 -12.57
N PHE A 130 1.41 1.17 -13.16
CA PHE A 130 1.53 0.68 -14.53
C PHE A 130 1.06 -0.76 -14.68
N GLY A 131 1.37 -1.63 -13.70
CA GLY A 131 0.86 -2.99 -13.63
C GLY A 131 -0.66 -3.02 -13.59
N PHE A 132 -1.29 -2.22 -12.72
CA PHE A 132 -2.75 -2.05 -12.69
C PHE A 132 -3.29 -1.59 -14.05
N GLN A 133 -2.68 -0.57 -14.65
CA GLN A 133 -3.16 0.01 -15.91
C GLN A 133 -3.11 -1.01 -17.06
N VAL A 134 -2.03 -1.79 -17.15
CA VAL A 134 -1.88 -2.84 -18.17
C VAL A 134 -2.89 -3.96 -17.90
N GLY A 135 -2.97 -4.47 -16.67
CA GLY A 135 -3.88 -5.53 -16.28
C GLY A 135 -5.35 -5.14 -16.50
N PHE A 136 -5.73 -3.94 -16.10
CA PHE A 136 -7.11 -3.44 -16.19
C PHE A 136 -7.51 -3.08 -17.63
N LYS A 137 -6.67 -2.38 -18.40
CA LYS A 137 -7.01 -1.91 -19.76
C LYS A 137 -6.87 -2.99 -20.84
N ARG A 138 -5.93 -3.94 -20.68
CA ARG A 138 -5.69 -5.02 -21.67
C ARG A 138 -6.30 -6.35 -21.23
N ARG A 139 -7.18 -6.36 -20.23
CA ARG A 139 -7.80 -7.58 -19.69
C ARG A 139 -8.45 -8.47 -20.75
N ASP A 140 -9.12 -7.87 -21.74
CA ASP A 140 -9.87 -8.62 -22.75
C ASP A 140 -8.90 -9.32 -23.71
N GLU A 141 -7.75 -8.71 -23.99
CA GLU A 141 -6.65 -9.34 -24.76
C GLU A 141 -6.01 -10.47 -23.98
N LEU A 142 -5.77 -10.28 -22.67
CA LEU A 142 -5.25 -11.32 -21.79
C LEU A 142 -6.22 -12.52 -21.71
N LEU A 143 -7.52 -12.24 -21.54
CA LEU A 143 -8.58 -13.24 -21.57
C LEU A 143 -8.64 -13.96 -22.91
N ASN A 144 -8.51 -13.26 -24.03
CA ASN A 144 -8.50 -13.87 -25.36
C ASN A 144 -7.26 -14.75 -25.60
N PHE A 145 -6.10 -14.38 -25.05
CA PHE A 145 -4.90 -15.21 -25.09
C PHE A 145 -5.08 -16.49 -24.27
N LEU A 146 -5.67 -16.39 -23.08
CA LEU A 146 -6.03 -17.53 -22.22
C LEU A 146 -7.13 -18.40 -22.84
N ARG A 147 -8.10 -17.79 -23.51
CA ARG A 147 -9.21 -18.43 -24.23
C ARG A 147 -8.85 -18.80 -25.66
N SER A 148 -7.59 -18.79 -26.05
CA SER A 148 -7.15 -19.39 -27.31
C SER A 148 -6.68 -20.83 -27.03
N PRO A 149 -7.59 -21.81 -26.85
CA PRO A 149 -7.19 -23.19 -27.02
C PRO A 149 -6.87 -23.34 -28.50
N LYS A 150 -5.69 -23.91 -28.78
CA LYS A 150 -5.40 -24.68 -30.00
C LYS A 150 -6.59 -24.75 -30.94
N GLY A 151 -6.61 -23.87 -31.94
CA GLY A 151 -7.61 -23.95 -33.00
C GLY A 151 -7.62 -25.37 -33.57
N LYS A 152 -8.78 -26.02 -33.50
CA LYS A 152 -9.50 -26.59 -34.67
C LYS A 152 -8.62 -27.09 -35.83
N LYS A 153 -7.54 -27.85 -35.58
CA LYS A 153 -6.74 -28.52 -36.61
C LYS A 153 -7.24 -29.95 -36.91
N GLU A 154 -8.55 -30.22 -36.77
CA GLU A 154 -9.07 -31.58 -37.01
C GLU A 154 -10.46 -31.68 -37.66
N LYS A 155 -11.01 -30.59 -38.21
CA LYS A 155 -12.30 -30.66 -38.94
C LYS A 155 -12.23 -30.35 -40.44
N HIS A 156 -11.04 -30.15 -41.01
CA HIS A 156 -10.87 -29.91 -42.45
C HIS A 156 -10.17 -31.05 -43.21
N GLN A 157 -9.88 -32.19 -42.56
CA GLN A 157 -9.24 -33.36 -43.21
C GLN A 157 -10.16 -34.58 -43.37
N LEU A 158 -11.42 -34.51 -42.93
CA LEU A 158 -12.37 -35.64 -43.07
C LEU A 158 -13.33 -35.49 -44.27
N GLN A 159 -13.42 -34.32 -44.92
CA GLN A 159 -14.24 -34.15 -46.13
C GLN A 159 -13.47 -34.41 -47.44
N THR A 160 -12.14 -34.40 -47.43
CA THR A 160 -11.30 -34.72 -48.60
C THR A 160 -10.96 -36.20 -48.73
N LYS A 161 -11.40 -37.05 -47.80
CA LYS A 161 -11.16 -38.51 -47.84
C LYS A 161 -12.32 -39.33 -48.42
N PHE A 162 -13.38 -38.67 -48.89
CA PHE A 162 -14.54 -39.30 -49.54
C PHE A 162 -14.81 -38.76 -50.96
N HIS A 163 -13.76 -38.38 -51.68
CA HIS A 163 -13.78 -38.28 -53.14
C HIS A 163 -12.60 -39.06 -53.70
#